data_AF-A0A4S8KR34-F1
#
_entry.id   AF-A0A4S8KR34-F1
#
_cell.length_a   1.000
_cell.length_b   1.000
_cell.length_c   1.000
_cell.angle_alpha   90.00
_cell.angle_beta   90.00
_cell.angle_gamma   90.00
#
_symmetry.space_group_name_H-M   'P 1'
#
loop_
_entity.id
_entity.type
_entity.pdbx_description
1 polymer ?
#
loop_
_entity_poly.entity_id
_entity_poly.type
_entity_poly.pdbx_seq_one_letter_code
_entity_poly.pdbx_strand_id
1 'polypeptide(L)' 'SNPPPLRMILYGEGGTGKSKVIQTVTEVFKARGVSDWLIKSAYTGVAASLIDGKTTH' A
#
# COMPACT_ATOMS: atom_id res chain seq x y z
N SER A 1 2.36 -21.54 -11.80
CA SER A 1 3.08 -21.45 -10.52
C SER A 1 2.60 -20.22 -9.79
N ASN A 2 2.33 -20.32 -8.49
CA ASN A 2 1.99 -19.16 -7.67
C ASN A 2 3.30 -18.54 -7.14
N PRO A 3 3.72 -17.35 -7.61
CA PRO A 3 4.95 -16.75 -7.13
C PRO A 3 4.82 -16.40 -5.63
N PRO A 4 5.91 -16.47 -4.86
CA PRO A 4 5.88 -16.02 -3.47
C PRO A 4 5.50 -14.53 -3.42
N PRO A 5 4.74 -14.10 -2.39
CA PRO A 5 4.33 -12.71 -2.27
C PRO A 5 5.55 -11.79 -2.09
N LEU A 6 5.57 -10.67 -2.81
CA LEU A 6 6.55 -9.61 -2.60
C LEU A 6 6.29 -8.93 -1.26
N ARG A 7 7.31 -8.91 -0.38
CA ARG A 7 7.28 -8.20 0.89
C ARG A 7 8.22 -7.01 0.80
N MET A 8 7.68 -5.81 1.00
CA MET A 8 8.40 -4.55 0.79
C MET A 8 8.22 -3.62 1.99
N ILE A 9 9.34 -3.04 2.44
CA ILE A 9 9.35 -1.98 3.45
C ILE A 9 9.82 -0.70 2.76
N LEU A 10 8.99 0.34 2.81
CA LEU A 10 9.34 1.68 2.34
C LEU A 10 9.79 2.53 3.52
N TYR A 11 11.09 2.78 3.64
CA TYR A 11 11.68 3.62 4.68
C TYR A 11 12.29 4.90 4.08
N GLY A 12 12.42 5.95 4.89
CA GLY A 12 13.06 7.21 4.52
C GLY A 12 12.44 8.39 5.27
N GLU A 13 13.12 9.54 5.25
CA GLU A 13 12.69 10.77 5.94
C GLU A 13 11.27 11.23 5.55
N GLY A 14 10.69 12.11 6.36
CA GLY A 14 9.42 12.78 6.01
C GLY A 14 9.54 13.50 4.66
N GLY A 15 8.47 13.47 3.85
CA GLY A 15 8.46 14.17 2.55
C GLY A 15 9.08 13.44 1.36
N THR A 16 9.67 12.24 1.53
CA THR A 16 10.31 11.49 0.42
C THR A 16 9.35 10.79 -0.55
N GLY A 17 8.04 11.11 -0.52
CA GLY A 17 7.07 10.57 -1.47
C GLY A 17 6.64 9.10 -1.25
N LYS A 18 6.96 8.47 -0.11
CA LYS A 18 6.54 7.08 0.19
C LYS A 18 5.03 6.86 0.04
N SER A 19 4.20 7.80 0.50
CA SER A 19 2.74 7.73 0.34
C SER A 19 2.33 7.77 -1.13
N LYS A 20 3.03 8.56 -1.96
CA LYS A 20 2.80 8.60 -3.42
C LYS A 20 3.12 7.26 -4.07
N VAL A 21 4.20 6.59 -3.64
CA VAL A 21 4.53 5.23 -4.12
C VAL A 21 3.40 4.25 -3.80
N ILE A 22 2.93 4.22 -2.55
CA ILE A 22 1.83 3.34 -2.14
C ILE A 22 0.56 3.62 -2.96
N GLN A 23 0.22 4.90 -3.16
CA GLN A 23 -0.94 5.29 -3.96
C GLN A 23 -0.80 4.83 -5.42
N THR A 24 0.34 5.08 -6.06
CA THR A 24 0.58 4.70 -7.46
C THR A 24 0.58 3.18 -7.65
N VAL A 25 1.15 2.41 -6.72
CA VAL A 25 1.05 0.94 -6.73
C VAL A 25 -0.40 0.50 -6.63
N THR A 26 -1.20 1.13 -5.76
CA THR A 26 -2.64 0.84 -5.63
C THR A 26 -3.39 1.11 -6.93
N GLU A 27 -3.14 2.26 -7.58
CA GLU A 27 -3.73 2.64 -8.86
C GLU A 27 -3.39 1.63 -9.97
N VAL A 28 -2.14 1.13 -10.01
CA VAL A 28 -1.71 0.11 -10.98
C VAL A 28 -2.43 -1.22 -10.78
N PHE A 29 -2.59 -1.68 -9.54
CA PHE A 29 -3.31 -2.94 -9.26
C PHE A 29 -4.79 -2.81 -9.62
N LYS A 30 -5.40 -1.66 -9.33
CA LYS A 30 -6.78 -1.35 -9.73
C LYS A 30 -6.94 -1.31 -11.25
N ALA A 31 -6.04 -0.62 -11.95
CA ALA A 31 -6.06 -0.52 -13.42
C ALA A 31 -5.89 -1.90 -14.11
N ARG A 32 -5.25 -2.85 -13.44
CA ARG A 32 -5.07 -4.23 -13.91
C ARG A 32 -6.19 -5.18 -13.48
N GLY A 33 -7.20 -4.71 -12.74
CA GLY A 33 -8.31 -5.55 -12.26
C GLY A 33 -7.91 -6.60 -11.22
N VAL A 34 -6.78 -6.42 -10.52
CA VAL A 34 -6.23 -7.38 -9.54
C VAL A 34 -6.07 -6.73 -8.16
N SER A 35 -6.99 -5.85 -7.78
CA SER A 35 -6.95 -5.12 -6.50
C SER A 35 -6.80 -6.06 -5.29
N ASP A 36 -7.44 -7.24 -5.34
CA ASP A 36 -7.44 -8.23 -4.25
C ASP A 36 -6.06 -8.87 -3.99
N TRP A 37 -5.10 -8.65 -4.89
CA TRP A 37 -3.74 -9.16 -4.74
C TRP A 37 -2.85 -8.21 -3.92
N LEU A 38 -3.31 -6.99 -3.63
CA LEU A 38 -2.56 -5.98 -2.88
C LEU A 38 -3.09 -5.82 -1.46
N ILE A 39 -2.37 -6.36 -0.48
CA ILE A 39 -2.64 -6.14 0.94
C ILE A 39 -1.88 -4.88 1.39
N LYS A 40 -2.59 -3.92 1.98
CA LYS A 40 -2.04 -2.66 2.50
C LYS A 40 -2.15 -2.64 4.02
N SER A 41 -1.11 -2.19 4.72
CA SER A 41 -1.12 -2.04 6.18
C SER A 41 -0.33 -0.80 6.58
N ALA A 42 -0.76 -0.11 7.63
CA ALA A 42 -0.13 1.05 8.19
C ALA A 42 -0.16 1.00 9.72
N TYR A 43 0.92 1.43 10.36
CA TYR A 43 1.09 1.33 11.82
C TYR A 43 0.29 2.38 12.61
N THR A 44 -0.12 3.48 11.99
CA THR A 44 -0.85 4.58 12.65
C THR A 44 -2.14 4.94 11.93
N GLY A 45 -3.15 5.44 12.66
CA GLY A 45 -4.45 5.80 12.08
C GLY A 45 -4.40 6.84 10.97
N VAL A 46 -3.47 7.81 11.06
CA VAL A 46 -3.23 8.81 9.99
C VAL A 46 -2.58 8.17 8.76
N ALA A 47 -1.66 7.22 8.95
CA ALA A 47 -1.09 6.49 7.82
C ALA A 47 -2.13 5.54 7.20
N ALA A 48 -3.02 4.94 7.99
CA ALA A 48 -4.11 4.10 7.54
C ALA A 48 -5.15 4.89 6.71
N SER A 49 -5.48 6.12 7.12
CA SER A 49 -6.37 6.98 6.32
C SER A 49 -5.74 7.40 4.99
N LEU A 50 -4.40 7.53 4.93
CA LEU A 50 -3.65 7.83 3.70
C LEU A 50 -3.51 6.63 2.74
N ILE A 51 -3.71 5.39 3.21
CA ILE A 51 -3.62 4.17 2.40
C ILE A 51 -4.97 3.46 2.19
N ASP A 52 -6.09 4.15 2.46
CA ASP A 52 -7.50 3.76 2.18
C ASP A 52 -8.37 3.32 3.40
N GLY A 53 -8.26 4.01 4.54
CA GLY A 53 -9.41 4.31 5.42
C GLY A 53 -10.10 3.18 6.21
N LYS A 54 -9.54 1.97 6.30
CA LYS A 54 -10.05 0.96 7.26
C LYS A 54 -8.97 0.52 8.25
N THR A 55 -9.18 0.90 9.50
CA THR A 55 -8.62 0.20 10.65
C THR A 55 -9.27 -1.18 10.73
N THR A 56 -8.46 -2.24 10.84
CA THR A 56 -8.93 -3.56 11.28
C THR A 56 -9.63 -3.39 12.62
N HIS A 57 -10.92 -3.71 12.65
CA HIS A 57 -11.73 -3.86 13.86
C HIS A 57 -12.24 -5.30 13.91
#